data_AF-A0A661JTK8-F1
#
_entry.id   AF-A0A661JTK8-F1
#
_cell.length_a   1.000
_cell.length_b   1.000
_cell.length_c   1.000
_cell.angle_alpha   90.00
_cell.angle_beta   90.00
_cell.angle_gamma   90.00
#
_symmetry.space_group_name_H-M   'P 1'
#
loop_
_entity.id
_entity.type
_entity.pdbx_description
1 polymer ?
#
loop_
_entity_poly.entity_id
_entity_poly.type
_entity_poly.pdbx_seq_one_letter_code
_entity_poly.pdbx_strand_id
1 'polypeptide(L)'
;YEGLLDRYPICSIEDGLAEDDWEGWKELTERLGGRIQIVGDDLFVTNIERLQKGIELGVANSILIKLNQIGTLTETLAAVETAKRASYTTIISHRSGETEDVTIADLTVAVNAGQIKTGSASRTDRIAKYNQLLRIEEELGEEAAFAGKEAFAPLGR
;
A
#
# COMPACT_ATOMS: atom_id res chain seq x y z
N TYR A 1 6.03 -8.91 17.18
CA TYR A 1 6.57 -7.82 16.33
C TYR A 1 7.34 -6.75 17.10
N GLU A 2 6.90 -6.32 18.29
CA GLU A 2 7.59 -5.29 19.12
C GLU A 2 9.12 -5.46 19.21
N GLY A 3 9.60 -6.65 19.61
CA GLY A 3 11.05 -6.88 19.73
C GLY A 3 11.83 -6.77 18.40
N LEU A 4 11.19 -6.90 17.24
CA LEU A 4 11.81 -6.60 15.94
C LEU A 4 11.86 -5.09 15.71
N LEU A 5 10.79 -4.37 16.04
CA LEU A 5 10.71 -2.91 15.91
C LEU A 5 11.71 -2.19 16.83
N ASP A 6 11.95 -2.74 18.02
CA ASP A 6 12.90 -2.16 18.98
C ASP A 6 14.36 -2.40 18.55
N ARG A 7 14.61 -3.39 17.68
CA ARG A 7 15.95 -3.79 17.24
C ARG A 7 16.33 -3.29 15.85
N TYR A 8 15.34 -3.04 15.00
CA TYR A 8 15.55 -2.73 13.59
C TYR A 8 14.67 -1.56 13.15
N PRO A 9 15.12 -0.72 12.20
CA PRO A 9 14.38 0.45 11.72
C PRO A 9 13.28 0.04 10.73
N ILE A 10 12.34 -0.79 11.16
CA ILE A 10 11.24 -1.29 10.34
C ILE A 10 10.15 -0.22 10.29
N CYS A 11 9.73 0.18 9.08
CA CYS A 11 8.70 1.20 8.87
C CYS A 11 7.33 0.63 8.45
N SER A 12 7.28 -0.62 8.00
CA SER A 12 6.07 -1.28 7.53
C SER A 12 6.09 -2.78 7.78
N ILE A 13 4.95 -3.34 8.16
CA ILE A 13 4.68 -4.78 8.23
C ILE A 13 3.44 -5.06 7.39
N GLU A 14 3.53 -6.06 6.51
CA GLU A 14 2.43 -6.55 5.69
C GLU A 14 2.05 -7.96 6.17
N ASP A 15 0.75 -8.23 6.26
CA ASP A 15 0.18 -9.53 6.64
C ASP A 15 0.87 -10.18 7.85
N GLY A 16 0.92 -9.42 8.95
CA GLY A 16 1.55 -9.89 10.19
C GLY A 16 0.83 -11.06 10.87
N LEU A 17 -0.43 -11.32 10.50
CA LEU A 17 -1.30 -12.36 11.03
C LEU A 17 -2.11 -12.99 9.90
N ALA A 18 -2.80 -14.09 10.19
CA ALA A 18 -3.66 -14.77 9.22
C ALA A 18 -4.81 -13.86 8.73
N GLU A 19 -5.25 -14.05 7.48
CA GLU A 19 -6.22 -13.18 6.79
C GLU A 19 -7.59 -13.08 7.47
N ASP A 20 -7.99 -14.07 8.27
CA ASP A 20 -9.27 -14.09 9.00
C ASP A 20 -9.13 -13.91 10.52
N ASP A 21 -7.92 -13.65 11.04
CA ASP A 21 -7.68 -13.38 12.47
C ASP A 21 -7.98 -11.91 12.85
N TRP A 22 -9.23 -11.49 12.65
CA TRP A 22 -9.66 -10.09 12.86
C TRP A 22 -9.39 -9.57 14.27
N GLU A 23 -9.51 -10.42 15.29
CA GLU A 23 -9.22 -10.05 16.68
C GLU A 23 -7.71 -9.84 16.89
N GLY A 24 -6.88 -10.74 16.38
CA GLY A 24 -5.43 -10.57 16.44
C GLY A 24 -4.97 -9.33 15.68
N TRP A 25 -5.53 -9.06 14.50
CA TRP A 25 -5.23 -7.84 13.72
C TRP A 25 -5.61 -6.56 14.47
N LYS A 26 -6.72 -6.59 15.20
CA LYS A 26 -7.12 -5.47 16.05
C LYS A 26 -6.12 -5.27 17.19
N GLU A 27 -5.75 -6.32 17.91
CA GLU A 27 -4.73 -6.23 18.97
C GLU A 27 -3.39 -5.71 18.41
N LEU A 28 -2.97 -6.21 17.25
CA LEU A 28 -1.76 -5.76 16.57
C LEU A 28 -1.81 -4.26 16.27
N THR A 29 -2.96 -3.77 15.79
CA THR A 29 -3.15 -2.36 15.43
C THR A 29 -3.22 -1.46 16.65
N GLU A 30 -3.92 -1.86 17.70
CA GLU A 30 -3.97 -1.12 18.98
C GLU A 30 -2.58 -0.96 19.59
N ARG A 31 -1.74 -2.00 19.52
CA ARG A 31 -0.39 -1.99 20.10
C ARG A 31 0.64 -1.25 19.25
N LEU A 32 0.56 -1.39 17.92
CA LEU A 32 1.65 -0.99 17.01
C LEU A 32 1.26 0.06 15.97
N GLY A 33 -0.03 0.29 15.73
CA GLY A 33 -0.51 1.15 14.63
C GLY A 33 -0.07 2.62 14.75
N GLY A 34 0.24 3.10 15.95
CA GLY A 34 0.82 4.43 16.17
C GLY A 34 2.34 4.51 15.95
N ARG A 35 3.03 3.36 15.76
CA ARG A 35 4.48 3.27 15.63
C ARG A 35 4.93 2.83 14.24
N ILE A 36 4.12 2.04 13.53
CA ILE A 36 4.48 1.43 12.25
C ILE A 36 3.29 1.33 11.30
N GLN A 37 3.57 1.37 10.00
CA GLN A 37 2.58 1.02 8.99
C GLN A 37 2.23 -0.47 9.08
N ILE A 38 0.95 -0.79 9.11
CA ILE A 38 0.38 -2.12 9.17
C ILE A 38 -0.48 -2.28 7.91
N VAL A 39 -0.01 -3.09 6.97
CA VAL A 39 -0.59 -3.27 5.64
C VAL A 39 -1.38 -4.56 5.60
N GLY A 40 -2.68 -4.46 5.28
CA GLY A 40 -3.49 -5.61 4.91
C GLY A 40 -3.41 -5.88 3.40
N ASP A 41 -2.90 -7.04 3.02
CA ASP A 41 -2.95 -7.56 1.65
C ASP A 41 -3.99 -8.66 1.54
N ASP A 42 -3.70 -9.88 2.04
CA ASP A 42 -4.67 -10.98 2.07
C ASP A 42 -5.83 -10.67 3.04
N LEU A 43 -5.60 -9.83 4.05
CA LEU A 43 -6.67 -9.33 4.93
C LEU A 43 -7.77 -8.60 4.15
N PHE A 44 -7.42 -7.77 3.17
CA PHE A 44 -8.38 -6.91 2.46
C PHE A 44 -8.67 -7.34 1.04
N VAL A 45 -7.75 -8.04 0.36
CA VAL A 45 -7.85 -8.52 -1.03
C VAL A 45 -8.38 -7.48 -2.02
N THR A 46 -8.02 -6.20 -1.82
CA THR A 46 -8.55 -5.06 -2.59
C THR A 46 -10.11 -5.01 -2.63
N ASN A 47 -10.78 -5.62 -1.65
CA ASN A 47 -12.24 -5.69 -1.54
C ASN A 47 -12.78 -4.60 -0.60
N ILE A 48 -13.74 -3.82 -1.09
CA ILE A 48 -14.30 -2.65 -0.39
C ILE A 48 -15.01 -3.05 0.91
N GLU A 49 -15.77 -4.16 0.92
CA GLU A 49 -16.51 -4.60 2.11
C GLU A 49 -15.56 -5.02 3.24
N ARG A 50 -14.49 -5.76 2.90
CA ARG A 50 -13.45 -6.15 3.88
C ARG A 50 -12.67 -4.93 4.38
N LEU A 51 -12.34 -3.99 3.50
CA LEU A 51 -11.71 -2.73 3.88
C LEU A 51 -12.60 -1.92 4.83
N GLN A 52 -13.89 -1.76 4.51
CA GLN A 52 -14.85 -1.06 5.37
C GLN A 52 -14.96 -1.70 6.75
N LYS A 53 -15.07 -3.03 6.82
CA LYS A 53 -15.03 -3.76 8.09
C LYS A 53 -13.74 -3.46 8.87
N GLY A 54 -12.59 -3.45 8.20
CA GLY A 54 -11.30 -3.11 8.83
C GLY A 54 -11.29 -1.71 9.41
N ILE A 55 -11.77 -0.73 8.65
CA ILE A 55 -11.87 0.68 9.10
C ILE A 55 -12.79 0.79 10.33
N GLU A 56 -13.97 0.16 10.30
CA GLU A 56 -14.93 0.18 11.40
C GLU A 56 -14.37 -0.45 12.69
N LEU A 57 -13.55 -1.50 12.55
CA LEU A 57 -12.93 -2.20 13.68
C LEU A 57 -11.62 -1.57 14.16
N GLY A 58 -11.08 -0.57 13.44
CA GLY A 58 -9.76 0.00 13.72
C GLY A 58 -8.61 -0.96 13.45
N VAL A 59 -8.73 -1.75 12.37
CA VAL A 59 -7.78 -2.79 11.98
C VAL A 59 -6.89 -2.31 10.83
N ALA A 60 -5.57 -2.49 10.99
CA ALA A 60 -4.54 -2.00 10.10
C ALA A 60 -4.57 -0.46 9.94
N ASN A 61 -3.63 0.09 9.17
CA ASN A 61 -3.62 1.51 8.81
C ASN A 61 -3.18 1.74 7.36
N SER A 62 -3.10 0.65 6.58
CA SER A 62 -2.72 0.64 5.18
C SER A 62 -3.33 -0.54 4.45
N ILE A 63 -3.53 -0.39 3.15
CA ILE A 63 -3.99 -1.46 2.25
C ILE A 63 -3.02 -1.64 1.08
N LEU A 64 -2.75 -2.90 0.73
CA LEU A 64 -2.07 -3.26 -0.52
C LEU A 64 -3.11 -3.39 -1.64
N ILE A 65 -2.96 -2.60 -2.70
CA ILE A 65 -3.91 -2.53 -3.80
C ILE A 65 -3.38 -3.34 -4.98
N LYS A 66 -4.11 -4.40 -5.35
CA LYS A 66 -3.82 -5.24 -6.52
C LYS A 66 -5.04 -5.23 -7.45
N LEU A 67 -4.88 -4.61 -8.62
CA LEU A 67 -5.97 -4.40 -9.59
C LEU A 67 -6.70 -5.70 -9.93
N ASN A 68 -5.95 -6.79 -10.14
CA ASN A 68 -6.52 -8.06 -10.55
C ASN A 68 -7.14 -8.88 -9.40
N GLN A 69 -7.10 -8.40 -8.15
CA GLN A 69 -7.90 -8.98 -7.07
C GLN A 69 -9.37 -8.49 -7.13
N ILE A 70 -9.60 -7.24 -7.56
CA ILE A 70 -10.95 -6.65 -7.64
C ILE A 70 -11.51 -6.66 -9.06
N GLY A 71 -10.65 -6.64 -10.08
CA GLY A 71 -10.99 -6.93 -11.48
C GLY A 71 -11.14 -5.72 -12.38
N THR A 72 -11.57 -4.56 -11.87
CA THR A 72 -11.71 -3.33 -12.68
C THR A 72 -10.94 -2.14 -12.13
N LEU A 73 -10.59 -1.20 -13.03
CA LEU A 73 -9.96 0.07 -12.65
C LEU A 73 -10.91 0.92 -11.79
N THR A 74 -12.21 0.94 -12.11
CA THR A 74 -13.21 1.69 -11.34
C THR A 74 -13.28 1.22 -9.89
N GLU A 75 -13.33 -0.09 -9.66
CA GLU A 75 -13.36 -0.63 -8.30
C GLU A 75 -12.02 -0.44 -7.58
N THR A 76 -10.90 -0.52 -8.31
CA THR A 76 -9.58 -0.18 -7.76
C THR A 76 -9.55 1.26 -7.25
N LEU A 77 -10.03 2.22 -8.05
CA LEU A 77 -10.11 3.64 -7.66
C LEU A 77 -11.06 3.85 -6.47
N ALA A 78 -12.18 3.12 -6.42
CA ALA A 78 -13.10 3.17 -5.29
C ALA A 78 -12.46 2.63 -4.00
N ALA A 79 -11.67 1.55 -4.06
CA ALA A 79 -10.94 1.03 -2.91
C ALA A 79 -9.86 2.04 -2.42
N VAL A 80 -9.11 2.64 -3.35
CA VAL A 80 -8.12 3.68 -3.03
C VAL A 80 -8.78 4.88 -2.35
N GLU A 81 -9.88 5.39 -2.89
CA GLU A 81 -10.60 6.54 -2.32
C GLU A 81 -11.20 6.22 -0.94
N THR A 82 -11.74 5.01 -0.77
CA THR A 82 -12.30 4.54 0.51
C THR A 82 -11.21 4.51 1.58
N ALA A 83 -10.04 3.95 1.27
CA ALA A 83 -8.90 3.91 2.17
C ALA A 83 -8.42 5.33 2.53
N LYS A 84 -8.25 6.21 1.54
CA LYS A 84 -7.80 7.58 1.75
C LYS A 84 -8.74 8.39 2.64
N ARG A 85 -10.06 8.28 2.45
CA ARG A 85 -11.05 8.95 3.30
C ARG A 85 -10.99 8.48 4.76
N ALA A 86 -10.57 7.24 4.98
CA ALA A 86 -10.33 6.68 6.31
C ALA A 86 -8.92 6.96 6.85
N SER A 87 -8.11 7.78 6.17
CA SER A 87 -6.69 8.05 6.51
C SER A 87 -5.77 6.82 6.44
N TYR A 88 -6.14 5.80 5.67
CA TYR A 88 -5.25 4.67 5.38
C TYR A 88 -4.31 5.04 4.25
N THR A 89 -3.06 4.58 4.33
CA THR A 89 -2.18 4.62 3.16
C THR A 89 -2.57 3.55 2.15
N THR A 90 -2.37 3.87 0.87
CA THR A 90 -2.62 2.96 -0.25
C THR A 90 -1.32 2.64 -0.93
N ILE A 91 -0.98 1.36 -1.03
CA ILE A 91 0.24 0.91 -1.70
C ILE A 91 -0.18 0.18 -2.98
N ILE A 92 0.06 0.78 -4.15
CA ILE A 92 -0.23 0.10 -5.42
C ILE A 92 0.81 -1.00 -5.62
N SER A 93 0.36 -2.21 -5.92
CA SER A 93 1.21 -3.40 -5.92
C SER A 93 1.17 -4.19 -7.22
N HIS A 94 2.32 -4.77 -7.54
CA HIS A 94 2.46 -5.80 -8.55
C HIS A 94 1.89 -7.16 -8.11
N ARG A 95 2.02 -8.18 -8.97
CA ARG A 95 1.85 -9.60 -8.61
C ARG A 95 3.16 -10.37 -8.72
N SER A 96 3.22 -11.59 -8.17
CA SER A 96 4.41 -12.45 -8.29
C SER A 96 4.70 -12.84 -9.74
N GLY A 97 3.66 -13.11 -10.54
CA GLY A 97 3.75 -13.17 -12.01
C GLY A 97 3.42 -11.80 -12.60
N GLU A 98 4.42 -11.13 -13.16
CA GLU A 98 4.26 -9.82 -13.82
C GLU A 98 4.53 -9.90 -15.32
N THR A 99 4.10 -8.85 -16.01
CA THR A 99 4.33 -8.65 -17.45
C THR A 99 5.19 -7.40 -17.67
N GLU A 100 5.36 -7.00 -18.93
CA GLU A 100 5.94 -5.74 -19.34
C GLU A 100 5.04 -4.52 -19.10
N ASP A 101 3.76 -4.73 -18.78
CA ASP A 101 2.79 -3.65 -18.52
C ASP A 101 3.28 -2.72 -17.41
N VAL A 102 3.03 -1.42 -17.53
CA VAL A 102 3.49 -0.42 -16.54
C VAL A 102 2.37 0.35 -15.87
N THR A 103 1.11 -0.05 -16.07
CA THR A 103 -0.09 0.67 -15.64
C THR A 103 -0.08 1.02 -14.16
N ILE A 104 0.50 0.17 -13.30
CA ILE A 104 0.58 0.44 -11.86
C ILE A 104 1.49 1.62 -11.51
N ALA A 105 2.47 1.96 -12.35
CA ALA A 105 3.29 3.16 -12.18
C ALA A 105 2.45 4.42 -12.40
N ASP A 106 1.75 4.50 -13.53
CA ASP A 106 0.85 5.60 -13.86
C ASP A 106 -0.27 5.73 -12.82
N LEU A 107 -0.86 4.62 -12.40
CA LEU A 107 -1.91 4.62 -11.37
C LEU A 107 -1.41 5.16 -10.02
N THR A 108 -0.20 4.79 -9.61
CA THR A 108 0.40 5.26 -8.34
C THR A 108 0.47 6.77 -8.31
N VAL A 109 0.91 7.38 -9.41
CA VAL A 109 1.03 8.84 -9.53
C VAL A 109 -0.34 9.49 -9.70
N ALA A 110 -1.21 8.94 -10.56
CA ALA A 110 -2.54 9.48 -10.83
C ALA A 110 -3.41 9.62 -9.56
N VAL A 111 -3.29 8.67 -8.63
CA VAL A 111 -4.03 8.74 -7.36
C VAL A 111 -3.25 9.40 -6.24
N ASN A 112 -2.01 9.87 -6.46
CA ASN A 112 -1.10 10.34 -5.41
C ASN A 112 -1.03 9.33 -4.24
N ALA A 113 -0.76 8.05 -4.55
CA ALA A 113 -0.71 6.98 -3.54
C ALA A 113 0.44 7.18 -2.54
N GLY A 114 1.53 7.81 -2.99
CA GLY A 114 2.76 8.03 -2.21
C GLY A 114 3.64 6.78 -2.07
N GLN A 115 3.10 5.58 -2.30
CA GLN A 115 3.81 4.31 -2.15
C GLN A 115 3.47 3.32 -3.27
N ILE A 116 4.48 2.56 -3.70
CA ILE A 116 4.36 1.48 -4.69
C ILE A 116 5.19 0.28 -4.26
N LYS A 117 4.66 -0.94 -4.46
CA LYS A 117 5.37 -2.21 -4.26
C LYS A 117 5.49 -2.95 -5.60
N THR A 118 6.59 -2.73 -6.31
CA THR A 118 6.78 -3.27 -7.68
C THR A 118 7.99 -4.20 -7.85
N GLY A 119 8.64 -4.62 -6.75
CA GLY A 119 9.63 -5.70 -6.73
C GLY A 119 11.07 -5.23 -6.52
N SER A 120 12.04 -6.08 -6.84
CA SER A 120 13.47 -5.78 -6.65
C SER A 120 14.03 -4.93 -7.79
N ALA A 121 15.25 -4.43 -7.63
CA ALA A 121 16.03 -3.75 -8.66
C ALA A 121 16.67 -4.75 -9.67
N SER A 122 15.90 -5.74 -10.09
CA SER A 122 16.28 -6.71 -11.11
C SER A 122 15.04 -7.28 -11.81
N ARG A 123 15.25 -7.90 -12.97
CA ARG A 123 14.24 -8.47 -13.86
C ARG A 123 13.33 -7.40 -14.50
N THR A 124 13.15 -7.50 -15.81
CA THR A 124 12.44 -6.48 -16.60
C THR A 124 10.98 -6.32 -16.20
N ASP A 125 10.33 -7.40 -15.77
CA ASP A 125 8.95 -7.39 -15.26
C ASP A 125 8.76 -6.46 -14.05
N ARG A 126 9.85 -6.10 -13.35
CA ARG A 126 9.89 -5.10 -12.24
C ARG A 126 10.46 -3.77 -12.70
N ILE A 127 11.61 -3.81 -13.37
CA ILE A 127 12.33 -2.62 -13.84
C ILE A 127 11.50 -1.77 -14.80
N ALA A 128 10.63 -2.36 -15.61
CA ALA A 128 9.75 -1.61 -16.51
C ALA A 128 8.91 -0.56 -15.77
N LYS A 129 8.40 -0.88 -14.58
CA LYS A 129 7.59 0.04 -13.76
C LYS A 129 8.44 1.17 -13.17
N TYR A 130 9.65 0.86 -12.70
CA TYR A 130 10.60 1.89 -12.25
C TYR A 130 10.99 2.84 -13.39
N ASN A 131 11.26 2.30 -14.59
CA ASN A 131 11.55 3.11 -15.76
C ASN A 131 10.37 4.02 -16.14
N GLN A 132 9.14 3.55 -15.96
CA GLN A 132 7.96 4.38 -16.19
C GLN A 132 7.84 5.50 -15.14
N LEU A 133 8.10 5.23 -13.87
CA LEU A 133 8.13 6.26 -12.83
C LEU A 133 9.19 7.34 -13.12
N LEU A 134 10.38 6.96 -13.62
CA LEU A 134 11.40 7.91 -14.05
C LEU A 134 10.93 8.80 -15.20
N ARG A 135 10.20 8.24 -16.18
CA ARG A 135 9.61 9.02 -17.27
C ARG A 135 8.53 9.99 -16.77
N ILE A 136 7.65 9.53 -15.87
CA ILE A 136 6.60 10.38 -15.29
C ILE A 136 7.24 11.53 -14.49
N GLU A 137 8.28 11.25 -13.69
CA GLU A 137 9.00 12.29 -12.95
C GLU A 137 9.69 13.29 -13.89
N GLU A 138 10.34 12.82 -14.96
CA GLU A 138 10.92 13.69 -16.00
C GLU A 138 9.87 14.56 -16.69
N GLU A 139 8.69 14.00 -17.01
CA GLU A 139 7.58 14.71 -17.65
C GLU A 139 6.96 15.79 -16.76
N LEU A 140 6.80 15.51 -15.45
CA LEU A 140 6.29 16.47 -14.47
C LEU A 140 7.29 17.60 -14.16
N GLY A 141 8.60 17.34 -14.29
CA GLY A 141 9.64 18.35 -14.07
C GLY A 141 9.55 19.00 -12.69
N GLU A 142 9.41 20.33 -12.64
CA GLU A 142 9.33 21.09 -11.38
C GLU A 142 8.02 20.85 -10.59
N GLU A 143 6.99 20.26 -11.22
CA GLU A 143 5.73 19.91 -10.56
C GLU A 143 5.80 18.56 -9.83
N ALA A 144 6.88 17.79 -10.04
CA ALA A 144 7.06 16.50 -9.39
C ALA A 144 7.27 16.65 -7.87
N ALA A 145 6.61 15.80 -7.08
CA ALA A 145 6.76 15.76 -5.63
C ALA A 145 7.00 14.33 -5.14
N PHE A 146 8.14 14.12 -4.46
CA PHE A 146 8.47 12.86 -3.81
C PHE A 146 8.24 12.95 -2.30
N ALA A 147 7.19 12.29 -1.81
CA ALA A 147 6.77 12.37 -0.40
C ALA A 147 7.79 11.78 0.60
N GLY A 148 8.68 10.87 0.16
CA GLY A 148 9.68 10.25 1.01
C GLY A 148 9.09 9.67 2.31
N LYS A 149 9.59 10.12 3.48
CA LYS A 149 9.09 9.66 4.79
C LYS A 149 7.66 10.12 5.09
N GLU A 150 7.20 11.20 4.46
CA GLU A 150 5.85 11.74 4.67
C GLU A 150 4.78 10.85 4.03
N ALA A 151 5.16 9.93 3.14
CA ALA A 151 4.26 8.93 2.58
C ALA A 151 3.65 7.98 3.63
N PHE A 152 4.24 7.90 4.84
CA PHE A 152 3.79 7.06 5.94
C PHE A 152 2.89 7.79 6.96
N ALA A 153 2.26 8.92 6.56
CA ALA A 153 1.53 9.82 7.46
C ALA A 153 0.06 9.40 7.76
N PRO A 154 -0.16 8.20 8.34
CA PRO A 154 -1.02 8.10 9.51
C PRO A 154 -0.22 7.85 10.80
N LEU A 155 1.10 7.66 10.69
CA LEU A 155 2.04 7.67 11.81
C LEU A 155 2.25 9.12 12.26
N GLY A 156 1.36 9.59 13.14
CA GLY A 156 1.40 10.96 13.67
C GLY A 156 2.81 11.40 14.10
N ARG A 157 3.18 12.61 13.67
CA ARG A 157 4.15 13.43 14.40
C ARG A 157 3.50 13.94 15.68
#